data_AF-A0A2N1UP63-F1
#
_entry.id   AF-A0A2N1UP63-F1
#
_cell.length_a   1.000
_cell.length_b   1.000
_cell.length_c   1.000
_cell.angle_alpha   90.00
_cell.angle_beta   90.00
_cell.angle_gamma   90.00
#
_symmetry.space_group_name_H-M   'P 1'
#
loop_
_entity.id
_entity.type
_entity.pdbx_description
1 polymer ?
#
loop_
_entity_poly.entity_id
_entity_poly.type
_entity_poly.pdbx_seq_one_letter_code
_entity_poly.pdbx_strand_id
1 'polypeptide(L)'
;METIFDEIFKALGYLFIAGIVYFAWKTANDNATGGKYKTVLWKGFLWCAGIALFASITLGNPTCEERSDPVYGGCEQYADDGYEPTTEQRAAKFAYFMTLLYIPVVIGALKKR
;
A
#
# COMPACT_ATOMS: atom_id res chain seq x y z
N MET A 1 -20.85 -15.40 -16.13
CA MET A 1 -20.94 -15.46 -14.66
C MET A 1 -19.63 -14.97 -14.05
N GLU A 2 -18.48 -15.38 -14.60
CA GLU A 2 -17.14 -14.86 -14.25
C GLU A 2 -17.01 -13.34 -14.36
N THR A 3 -17.51 -12.72 -15.45
CA THR A 3 -17.45 -11.25 -15.64
C THR A 3 -18.20 -10.44 -14.60
N ILE A 4 -19.37 -10.90 -14.15
CA ILE A 4 -20.16 -10.22 -13.11
C ILE A 4 -19.44 -10.34 -11.75
N PHE A 5 -18.86 -11.51 -11.48
CA PHE A 5 -18.11 -11.75 -10.25
C PHE A 5 -16.87 -10.84 -10.18
N ASP A 6 -16.10 -10.73 -11.26
CA ASP A 6 -14.94 -9.83 -11.35
C ASP A 6 -15.31 -8.36 -11.11
N GLU A 7 -16.42 -7.88 -11.66
CA GLU A 7 -16.88 -6.51 -11.45
C GLU A 7 -17.32 -6.26 -10.00
N ILE A 8 -18.00 -7.23 -9.37
CA ILE A 8 -18.39 -7.15 -7.97
C ILE A 8 -17.16 -7.10 -7.06
N PHE A 9 -16.14 -7.93 -7.30
CA PHE A 9 -14.91 -7.90 -6.52
C PHE A 9 -14.13 -6.61 -6.70
N LYS A 10 -14.09 -6.04 -7.91
CA LYS A 10 -13.50 -4.71 -8.15
C LYS A 10 -14.26 -3.62 -7.39
N ALA A 11 -15.59 -3.62 -7.44
CA ALA A 11 -16.41 -2.66 -6.72
C ALA A 11 -16.23 -2.76 -5.20
N LEU A 12 -16.19 -3.97 -4.65
CA LEU A 12 -15.88 -4.21 -3.24
C LEU A 12 -14.48 -3.71 -2.88
N GLY A 13 -13.49 -3.92 -3.75
CA GLY A 13 -12.14 -3.39 -3.59
C GLY A 13 -12.11 -1.86 -3.51
N TYR A 14 -12.84 -1.19 -4.41
CA TYR A 14 -12.95 0.28 -4.38
C TYR A 14 -13.66 0.79 -3.13
N LEU A 15 -14.74 0.13 -2.70
CA LEU A 15 -15.44 0.48 -1.45
C LEU A 15 -14.54 0.30 -0.23
N PHE A 16 -13.73 -0.75 -0.21
CA PHE A 16 -12.77 -1.00 0.86
C PHE A 16 -11.70 0.10 0.93
N ILE A 17 -11.11 0.47 -0.21
CA ILE A 17 -10.14 1.57 -0.29
C ILE A 17 -10.78 2.89 0.15
N ALA A 18 -11.99 3.19 -0.32
CA ALA A 18 -12.73 4.38 0.09
C ALA A 18 -13.01 4.40 1.61
N GLY A 19 -13.32 3.23 2.19
CA GLY A 19 -13.47 3.07 3.64
C GLY A 19 -12.20 3.39 4.43
N ILE A 20 -11.04 2.90 3.97
CA ILE A 20 -9.74 3.20 4.59
C ILE A 20 -9.44 4.70 4.49
N VAL A 21 -9.64 5.31 3.32
CA VAL A 21 -9.43 6.74 3.08
C VAL A 21 -10.31 7.58 4.01
N TYR A 22 -11.59 7.23 4.11
CA TYR A 22 -12.52 7.91 5.01
C TYR A 22 -12.12 7.75 6.48
N PHE A 23 -11.68 6.55 6.89
CA PHE A 23 -11.21 6.30 8.25
C PHE A 23 -9.97 7.13 8.59
N ALA A 24 -9.00 7.21 7.69
CA ALA A 24 -7.79 8.02 7.85
C ALA A 24 -8.12 9.51 7.98
N TRP A 25 -9.00 10.01 7.10
CA TRP A 25 -9.49 11.40 7.16
C TRP A 25 -10.24 11.69 8.46
N LYS A 26 -11.18 10.84 8.85
CA LYS A 26 -12.01 11.02 10.05
C LYS A 26 -11.14 11.02 11.31
N THR A 27 -10.24 10.04 11.42
CA THR A 27 -9.31 9.95 12.55
C THR A 27 -8.42 11.20 12.64
N ALA A 28 -7.91 11.71 11.52
CA ALA A 28 -7.11 12.92 11.50
C ALA A 28 -7.93 14.17 11.90
N ASN A 29 -9.14 14.30 11.35
CA ASN A 29 -10.06 15.38 11.65
C ASN A 29 -10.45 15.40 13.15
N ASP A 30 -10.78 14.26 13.73
CA ASP A 30 -11.24 14.19 15.13
C ASP A 30 -10.10 14.48 16.11
N ASN A 31 -8.87 14.05 15.79
CA ASN A 31 -7.69 14.26 16.63
C ASN A 31 -7.02 15.64 16.45
N ALA A 32 -7.31 16.37 15.36
CA ALA A 32 -6.71 17.69 15.11
C ALA A 32 -7.37 18.81 15.93
N THR A 33 -8.50 18.52 16.58
CA THR A 33 -9.25 19.46 17.42
C THR A 33 -8.38 20.07 18.53
N GLY A 34 -8.46 21.40 18.71
CA GLY A 34 -7.70 22.12 19.74
C GLY A 34 -6.26 22.47 19.37
N GLY A 35 -5.95 22.66 18.08
CA GLY A 35 -4.65 23.17 17.62
C GLY A 35 -3.54 22.13 17.54
N LYS A 36 -3.86 20.83 17.71
CA LYS A 36 -2.89 19.72 17.71
C LYS A 36 -2.54 19.20 16.31
N TYR A 37 -2.82 19.98 15.25
CA TYR A 37 -2.66 19.55 13.86
C TYR A 37 -1.23 19.04 13.55
N LYS A 38 -0.18 19.68 14.08
CA LYS A 38 1.21 19.24 13.88
C LYS A 38 1.46 17.83 14.42
N THR A 39 0.93 17.53 15.61
CA THR A 39 1.05 16.21 16.24
C THR A 39 0.29 15.15 15.45
N VAL A 40 -0.88 15.50 14.92
CA VAL A 40 -1.68 14.60 14.07
C VAL A 40 -0.97 14.31 12.75
N LEU A 41 -0.39 15.33 12.10
CA LEU A 41 0.38 15.15 10.86
C LEU A 41 1.58 14.22 11.07
N TRP A 42 2.28 14.34 12.20
CA TRP A 42 3.44 13.49 12.48
C TRP A 42 3.05 12.05 12.82
N LYS A 43 2.02 11.86 13.66
CA LYS A 43 1.48 10.52 13.96
C LYS A 43 0.90 9.85 12.73
N GLY A 44 0.16 10.61 11.92
CA GLY A 44 -0.40 10.13 10.67
C GLY A 44 0.67 9.77 9.63
N PHE A 45 1.76 10.55 9.57
CA PHE A 45 2.91 10.22 8.71
C PHE A 45 3.54 8.89 9.11
N LEU A 46 3.79 8.66 10.40
CA LEU A 46 4.35 7.41 10.91
C LEU A 46 3.45 6.21 10.61
N TRP A 47 2.13 6.37 10.79
CA TRP A 47 1.17 5.33 10.48
C TRP A 47 1.13 4.99 8.98
N CYS A 48 1.12 6.01 8.11
CA CYS A 48 1.18 5.81 6.66
C CYS A 48 2.50 5.16 6.24
N ALA A 49 3.62 5.59 6.82
CA ALA A 49 4.94 5.03 6.54
C ALA A 49 5.03 3.56 6.93
N GLY A 50 4.45 3.17 8.06
CA GLY A 50 4.38 1.76 8.47
C GLY A 50 3.60 0.90 7.47
N ILE A 51 2.43 1.36 7.01
CA ILE A 51 1.62 0.62 6.05
C ILE A 51 2.29 0.57 4.68
N ALA A 52 2.86 1.67 4.21
CA ALA A 52 3.56 1.73 2.94
C ALA A 52 4.82 0.84 2.95
N LEU A 53 5.57 0.80 4.05
CA LEU A 53 6.70 -0.12 4.22
C LEU A 53 6.22 -1.57 4.19
N PHE A 54 5.18 -1.90 4.95
CA PHE A 54 4.59 -3.24 4.93
C PHE A 54 4.18 -3.64 3.51
N ALA A 55 3.43 -2.80 2.80
CA ALA A 55 3.02 -3.04 1.42
C ALA A 55 4.20 -3.16 0.44
N SER A 56 5.31 -2.46 0.70
CA SER A 56 6.52 -2.53 -0.13
C SER A 56 7.32 -3.82 0.09
N ILE A 57 7.26 -4.39 1.30
CA ILE A 57 7.94 -5.64 1.68
C ILE A 57 7.09 -6.85 1.28
N THR A 58 5.76 -6.73 1.30
CA THR A 58 4.84 -7.80 0.87
C THR A 58 4.65 -7.88 -0.64
N LEU A 59 5.40 -7.10 -1.44
CA LEU A 59 5.55 -7.44 -2.87
C LEU A 59 6.22 -8.80 -2.91
N GLY A 60 5.47 -9.81 -3.34
CA GLY A 60 5.91 -11.21 -3.33
C GLY A 60 7.28 -11.37 -3.99
N ASN A 61 8.07 -12.30 -3.44
CA ASN A 61 9.23 -12.81 -4.14
C ASN A 61 8.72 -13.83 -5.17
N PRO A 62 9.27 -13.85 -6.40
CA PRO A 62 8.88 -14.85 -7.39
C PRO A 62 9.18 -16.25 -6.84
N THR A 63 8.29 -17.21 -7.14
CA THR A 63 8.58 -18.61 -6.84
C THR A 63 9.70 -19.10 -7.76
N CYS A 64 10.68 -19.78 -7.18
CA CYS A 64 11.84 -20.34 -7.88
C CYS A 64 11.74 -21.87 -7.85
N GLU A 65 11.93 -22.52 -9.00
CA GLU A 65 12.25 -23.95 -9.03
C GLU A 65 13.78 -24.10 -9.10
N GLU A 66 14.38 -24.71 -8.08
CA GLU A 66 15.83 -24.95 -8.07
C GLU A 66 16.17 -25.99 -9.12
N ARG A 67 16.90 -25.59 -10.17
CA ARG A 67 17.38 -26.53 -11.18
C ARG A 67 18.54 -27.34 -10.59
N SER A 68 18.35 -28.65 -10.46
CA SER A 68 19.35 -29.61 -9.95
C SER A 68 20.45 -29.96 -10.96
N ASP A 69 20.76 -29.06 -11.90
CA ASP A 69 21.80 -29.28 -12.91
C ASP A 69 23.18 -28.86 -12.37
N PRO A 70 24.18 -29.78 -12.33
CA PRO A 70 25.47 -29.53 -11.68
C PRO A 70 26.40 -28.55 -12.42
N VAL A 71 26.05 -28.13 -13.64
CA VAL A 71 26.90 -27.27 -14.51
C VAL A 71 26.39 -25.83 -14.61
N TYR A 72 25.06 -25.64 -14.58
CA TYR A 72 24.40 -24.33 -14.69
C TYR A 72 23.34 -24.18 -13.60
N GLY A 73 23.71 -24.46 -12.35
CA GLY A 73 22.82 -24.27 -11.20
C GLY A 73 22.20 -22.86 -11.24
N GLY A 74 20.89 -22.77 -11.15
CA GLY A 74 20.16 -21.52 -11.30
C GLY A 74 18.68 -21.66 -10.95
N CYS A 75 18.10 -20.56 -10.48
CA CYS A 75 16.65 -20.41 -10.36
C CYS A 75 16.09 -20.01 -11.73
N GLU A 76 15.21 -20.84 -12.31
CA GLU A 76 14.28 -20.37 -13.34
C GLU A 76 13.05 -19.80 -12.63
N GLN A 77 12.84 -18.49 -12.79
CA GLN A 77 11.63 -17.81 -12.30
C GLN A 77 10.45 -18.25 -13.15
N TYR A 78 9.34 -18.64 -12.52
CA TYR A 78 8.10 -18.90 -13.26
C TYR A 78 7.68 -17.65 -14.05
N ALA A 79 7.45 -17.79 -15.35
CA ALA A 79 7.05 -16.69 -16.22
C ALA A 79 5.70 -16.04 -15.79
N ASP A 80 4.87 -16.79 -15.06
CA ASP A 80 3.57 -16.34 -14.55
C ASP A 80 3.63 -15.58 -13.21
N ASP A 81 4.71 -15.72 -12.41
CA ASP A 81 4.84 -15.10 -11.09
C ASP A 81 5.65 -13.78 -11.09
N GLY A 82 6.06 -13.33 -12.27
CA GLY A 82 6.70 -12.04 -12.50
C GLY A 82 8.18 -11.99 -12.10
N TYR A 83 8.85 -10.90 -12.49
CA TYR A 83 10.25 -10.64 -12.13
C TYR A 83 10.40 -10.22 -10.67
N GLU A 84 11.54 -10.54 -10.07
CA GLU A 84 11.90 -10.04 -8.75
C GLU A 84 11.84 -8.50 -8.72
N PRO A 85 11.02 -7.90 -7.83
CA PRO A 85 10.76 -6.47 -7.88
C PRO A 85 12.01 -5.69 -7.53
N THR A 86 12.47 -4.85 -8.47
CA THR A 86 13.65 -4.01 -8.29
C THR A 86 13.45 -3.01 -7.15
N THR A 87 14.55 -2.47 -6.62
CA THR A 87 14.52 -1.43 -5.59
C THR A 87 13.65 -0.23 -6.00
N GLU A 88 13.66 0.11 -7.28
CA GLU A 88 12.84 1.18 -7.87
C GLU A 88 11.34 0.87 -7.81
N GLN A 89 10.92 -0.37 -8.11
CA GLN A 89 9.51 -0.77 -8.06
C GLN A 89 8.99 -0.82 -6.62
N ARG A 90 9.81 -1.27 -5.67
CA ARG A 90 9.48 -1.24 -4.24
C ARG A 90 9.32 0.21 -3.74
N ALA A 91 10.21 1.11 -4.16
CA ALA A 91 10.12 2.53 -3.84
C ALA A 91 8.89 3.21 -4.46
N ALA A 92 8.56 2.89 -5.71
CA ALA A 92 7.36 3.40 -6.38
C ALA A 92 6.07 2.96 -5.68
N LYS A 93 5.98 1.68 -5.28
CA LYS A 93 4.87 1.16 -4.47
C LYS A 93 4.78 1.83 -3.11
N PHE A 94 5.91 2.04 -2.43
CA PHE A 94 5.95 2.77 -1.17
C PHE A 94 5.40 4.20 -1.35
N ALA A 95 5.87 4.93 -2.36
CA ALA A 95 5.42 6.29 -2.65
C ALA A 95 3.92 6.34 -2.99
N TYR A 96 3.42 5.36 -3.74
CA TYR A 96 2.00 5.24 -4.07
C TYR A 96 1.13 5.09 -2.80
N PHE A 97 1.46 4.15 -1.91
CA PHE A 97 0.66 3.96 -0.69
C PHE A 97 0.83 5.11 0.29
N MET A 98 2.02 5.71 0.38
CA MET A 98 2.25 6.92 1.16
C MET A 98 1.34 8.06 0.71
N THR A 99 1.32 8.36 -0.58
CA THR A 99 0.51 9.46 -1.11
C THR A 99 -0.98 9.18 -0.95
N LEU A 100 -1.44 7.98 -1.28
CA LEU A 100 -2.84 7.57 -1.18
C LEU A 100 -3.40 7.68 0.24
N LEU A 101 -2.61 7.31 1.26
CA LEU A 101 -3.04 7.34 2.67
C LEU A 101 -2.78 8.68 3.35
N TYR A 102 -1.69 9.37 2.99
CA TYR A 102 -1.29 10.60 3.68
C TYR A 102 -2.09 11.83 3.23
N ILE A 103 -2.51 11.91 1.97
CA ILE A 103 -3.34 13.02 1.47
C ILE A 103 -4.63 13.20 2.29
N PRO A 104 -5.44 12.15 2.53
CA PRO A 104 -6.63 12.24 3.39
C PRO A 104 -6.33 12.71 4.81
N VAL A 105 -5.21 12.28 5.40
CA VAL A 105 -4.77 12.69 6.74
C VAL A 105 -4.46 14.19 6.77
N VAL A 106 -3.74 14.70 5.77
CA VAL A 106 -3.42 16.12 5.66
C VAL A 106 -4.68 16.96 5.51
N ILE A 107 -5.60 16.55 4.63
CA ILE A 107 -6.88 17.25 4.42
C ILE A 107 -7.72 17.26 5.71
N GLY A 108 -7.78 16.14 6.42
CA GLY A 108 -8.49 16.02 7.70
C GLY A 108 -7.89 16.93 8.77
N ALA A 109 -6.57 16.97 8.90
CA ALA A 109 -5.88 17.82 9.86
C ALA A 109 -6.00 19.32 9.55
N LEU A 110 -5.95 19.70 8.26
CA LEU A 110 -6.06 21.10 7.83
C LEU A 110 -7.47 21.67 8.05
N LYS A 111 -8.52 20.86 7.91
CA LYS A 111 -9.91 21.29 8.12
C LYS A 111 -10.16 21.81 9.55
N LYS A 112 -9.33 21.41 10.51
CA LYS A 112 -9.46 21.73 11.94
C LYS A 112 -8.34 22.63 12.48
N ARG A 113 -7.51 23.15 11.58
CA ARG A 113 -6.57 24.24 11.90
C ARG A 113 -7.34 25.52 12.20
#